data_AF-A0A258I7F3-F1
#
_entry.id   AF-A0A258I7F3-F1
#
_cell.length_a   1.000
_cell.length_b   1.000
_cell.length_c   1.000
_cell.angle_alpha   90.00
_cell.angle_beta   90.00
_cell.angle_gamma   90.00
#
_symmetry.space_group_name_H-M   'P 1'
#
loop_
_entity.id
_entity.type
_entity.pdbx_description
1 polymer ?
#
loop_
_entity_poly.entity_id
_entity_poly.type
_entity_poly.pdbx_seq_one_letter_code
_entity_poly.pdbx_strand_id
1 'polypeptide(L)'
;MFLVDRLEQIMTERSGRTAYPRIGIWFDEQAGDIHLSIPGHGLSTVNGKAESVRGNPHLFNKLAKALRDEGKPHPPLIENWKDR
;
A
#
# COMPACT_ATOMS: atom_id res chain seq x y z
N MET A 1 -30.41 -7.53 0.13
CA MET A 1 -29.81 -7.92 1.42
C MET A 1 -28.42 -8.45 1.08
N PHE A 2 -27.42 -7.56 1.07
CA PHE A 2 -26.07 -7.88 0.60
C PHE A 2 -25.25 -8.53 1.72
N LEU A 3 -24.57 -9.63 1.35
CA LEU A 3 -23.57 -10.34 2.14
C LEU A 3 -22.60 -9.35 2.79
N VAL A 4 -22.63 -9.26 4.12
CA VAL A 4 -21.62 -8.57 4.92
C VAL A 4 -20.75 -9.60 5.64
N ASP A 5 -20.36 -10.67 4.94
CA ASP A 5 -19.41 -11.65 5.47
C ASP A 5 -18.18 -11.67 4.59
N ARG A 6 -17.26 -10.73 4.85
CA ARG A 6 -15.91 -10.82 4.28
C ARG A 6 -14.88 -10.44 5.35
N LEU A 7 -14.41 -11.50 6.01
CA LEU A 7 -13.06 -11.65 6.57
C LEU A 7 -12.64 -10.61 7.62
N GLU A 8 -12.97 -10.91 8.88
CA GLU A 8 -12.11 -10.55 10.02
C GLU A 8 -10.76 -11.28 9.85
N GLN A 9 -9.89 -10.72 9.01
CA GLN A 9 -8.52 -11.18 8.86
C GLN A 9 -7.82 -10.93 10.20
N ILE A 10 -7.38 -11.99 10.88
CA ILE A 10 -6.71 -11.91 12.20
C ILE A 10 -5.51 -10.98 12.08
N MET A 11 -5.67 -9.72 12.51
CA MET A 11 -4.61 -8.74 12.56
C MET A 11 -3.80 -9.00 13.83
N THR A 12 -2.52 -9.34 13.69
CA THR A 12 -1.65 -9.53 14.86
C THR A 12 -1.39 -8.18 15.52
N GLU A 13 -2.21 -7.81 16.50
CA GLU A 13 -1.99 -6.60 17.29
C GLU A 13 -0.65 -6.66 18.01
N ARG A 14 0.24 -5.69 17.74
CA ARG A 14 1.43 -5.49 18.57
C ARG A 14 1.03 -4.67 19.79
N SER A 15 0.52 -5.36 20.82
CA SER A 15 0.46 -4.89 22.21
C SER A 15 -0.13 -3.47 22.39
N GLY A 16 -1.34 -3.19 21.87
CA GLY A 16 -2.00 -1.89 22.04
C GLY A 16 -1.32 -0.68 21.39
N ARG A 17 -0.28 -0.89 20.55
CA ARG A 17 0.47 0.16 19.82
C ARG A 17 0.07 0.26 18.35
N THR A 18 -0.99 -0.44 17.95
CA THR A 18 -1.42 -0.53 16.57
C THR A 18 -2.70 0.28 16.38
N ALA A 19 -2.71 1.16 15.37
CA ALA A 19 -3.90 1.85 14.90
C ALA A 19 -4.15 1.45 13.44
N TYR A 20 -5.43 1.46 13.04
CA TYR A 20 -5.86 1.07 11.70
C TYR A 20 -6.56 2.24 11.00
N PRO A 21 -5.81 3.28 10.59
CA PRO A 21 -6.39 4.39 9.87
C PRO A 21 -6.88 3.94 8.48
N ARG A 22 -7.95 4.58 7.98
CA ARG A 22 -8.29 4.47 6.57
C ARG A 22 -7.25 5.23 5.75
N ILE A 23 -6.68 4.55 4.77
CA ILE A 23 -5.69 5.12 3.86
C ILE A 23 -6.23 5.09 2.43
N GLY A 24 -6.10 6.19 1.70
CA GLY A 24 -6.28 6.22 0.25
C GLY A 24 -4.92 6.06 -0.42
N ILE A 25 -4.84 5.21 -1.45
CA ILE A 25 -3.63 5.04 -2.25
C ILE A 25 -3.96 5.08 -3.74
N TRP A 26 -3.04 5.62 -4.55
CA TRP A 26 -3.13 5.59 -6.01
C TRP A 26 -1.74 5.63 -6.66
N PHE A 27 -1.63 5.05 -7.85
CA PHE A 27 -0.42 5.10 -8.66
C PHE A 27 -0.49 6.28 -9.63
N ASP A 28 0.56 7.10 -9.65
CA ASP A 28 0.78 8.12 -10.68
C ASP A 28 1.70 7.54 -11.75
N GLU A 29 1.13 7.18 -12.90
CA GLU A 29 1.86 6.56 -14.01
C GLU A 29 2.92 7.47 -14.62
N GLN A 30 2.73 8.79 -14.57
CA GLN A 30 3.67 9.75 -15.15
C GLN A 30 4.91 9.89 -14.25
N ALA A 31 4.69 9.98 -12.93
CA ALA A 31 5.77 10.08 -11.96
C ALA A 31 6.44 8.73 -11.68
N GLY A 32 5.71 7.63 -11.82
CA GLY A 32 6.15 6.30 -11.37
C GLY A 32 6.12 6.14 -9.85
N ASP A 33 5.29 6.94 -9.18
CA ASP A 33 5.19 7.02 -7.72
C ASP A 33 3.81 6.51 -7.24
N ILE A 34 3.75 5.98 -6.01
CA ILE A 34 2.49 5.72 -5.31
C ILE A 34 2.30 6.80 -4.26
N HIS A 35 1.12 7.40 -4.25
CA HIS A 35 0.71 8.38 -3.26
C HIS A 35 -0.14 7.72 -2.17
N LEU A 36 0.02 8.20 -0.94
CA LEU A 36 -0.76 7.79 0.23
C LEU A 36 -1.38 9.02 0.88
N SER A 37 -2.68 8.96 1.14
CA SER A 37 -3.42 9.99 1.85
C SER A 37 -4.11 9.42 3.07
N ILE A 38 -3.83 10.01 4.22
CA ILE A 38 -4.54 9.74 5.48
C ILE A 38 -5.29 11.04 5.84
N PRO A 39 -6.62 11.00 6.00
CA PRO A 39 -7.39 12.19 6.36
C PRO A 39 -6.80 12.91 7.58
N GLY A 40 -6.47 14.19 7.43
CA GLY A 40 -5.87 15.01 8.49
C GLY A 40 -4.35 14.91 8.65
N HIS A 41 -3.65 14.06 7.89
CA HIS A 41 -2.20 13.83 8.03
C HIS A 41 -1.37 14.16 6.78
N GLY A 42 -1.99 14.75 5.75
CA GLY A 42 -1.30 15.17 4.52
C GLY A 42 -1.01 14.02 3.55
N LEU A 43 -0.28 14.38 2.49
CA LEU A 43 0.07 13.48 1.39
C LEU A 43 1.49 12.93 1.58
N SER A 44 1.67 11.63 1.44
CA SER A 44 2.97 10.97 1.34
C SER A 44 3.16 10.35 -0.04
N THR A 45 4.41 10.16 -0.44
CA THR A 45 4.77 9.58 -1.73
C THR A 45 5.88 8.55 -1.54
N VAL A 46 5.75 7.42 -2.22
CA VAL A 46 6.75 6.33 -2.22
C VAL A 46 7.00 5.83 -3.63
N ASN A 47 8.23 5.43 -3.91
CA ASN A 47 8.60 4.85 -5.20
C ASN A 47 9.50 3.62 -5.09
N GLY A 48 9.68 2.95 -6.23
CA GLY A 48 10.45 1.71 -6.34
C GLY A 48 11.97 1.88 -6.39
N LYS A 49 12.50 3.11 -6.32
CA LYS A 49 13.93 3.42 -6.52
C LYS A 49 14.64 3.54 -5.19
N ALA A 50 15.44 2.54 -4.80
CA ALA A 50 16.08 2.47 -3.48
C ALA A 50 17.00 3.67 -3.17
N GLU A 51 17.57 4.28 -4.20
CA GLU A 51 18.44 5.45 -4.15
C GLU A 51 17.69 6.78 -3.98
N SER A 52 16.36 6.78 -4.11
CA SER A 52 15.53 7.98 -3.94
C SER A 52 15.28 8.27 -2.46
N VAL A 53 15.15 9.56 -2.11
CA VAL A 53 14.65 9.99 -0.79
C VAL A 53 13.24 9.45 -0.49
N ARG A 54 12.45 9.17 -1.54
CA ARG A 54 11.12 8.53 -1.45
C ARG A 54 11.17 7.03 -1.71
N GLY A 55 12.38 6.48 -1.81
CA GLY A 55 12.67 5.11 -2.18
C GLY A 55 12.32 4.13 -1.09
N ASN A 56 11.32 3.29 -1.33
CA ASN A 56 11.07 2.13 -0.51
C ASN A 56 10.51 1.00 -1.39
N PRO A 57 11.38 0.25 -2.10
CA PRO A 57 10.94 -0.76 -3.06
C PRO A 57 10.02 -1.82 -2.45
N HIS A 58 10.27 -2.18 -1.19
CA HIS A 58 9.48 -3.18 -0.49
C HIS A 58 8.07 -2.67 -0.18
N LEU A 59 7.94 -1.46 0.38
CA LEU A 59 6.62 -0.86 0.62
C LEU A 59 5.89 -0.60 -0.71
N PHE A 60 6.60 -0.07 -1.70
CA PHE A 60 6.07 0.20 -3.03
C PHE A 60 5.44 -1.05 -3.65
N ASN A 61 6.14 -2.20 -3.62
CA ASN A 61 5.61 -3.47 -4.13
C ASN A 61 4.37 -3.95 -3.36
N LYS A 62 4.31 -3.76 -2.03
CA LYS A 62 3.12 -4.11 -1.24
C LYS A 62 1.91 -3.26 -1.62
N LEU A 63 2.12 -1.96 -1.80
CA LEU A 63 1.04 -1.05 -2.20
C LEU A 63 0.61 -1.28 -3.65
N ALA A 64 1.55 -1.57 -4.55
CA ALA A 64 1.26 -1.96 -5.92
C ALA A 64 0.40 -3.23 -5.98
N LYS A 65 0.72 -4.23 -5.14
CA LYS A 65 -0.08 -5.44 -5.01
C LYS A 65 -1.49 -5.14 -4.50
N ALA A 66 -1.61 -4.29 -3.48
CA ALA A 66 -2.92 -3.87 -2.96
C ALA A 66 -3.76 -3.16 -4.04
N LEU A 67 -3.15 -2.27 -4.85
CA LEU A 67 -3.82 -1.62 -5.97
C LEU A 67 -4.29 -2.63 -7.03
N ARG A 68 -3.43 -3.59 -7.41
CA ARG A 68 -3.78 -4.68 -8.34
C ARG A 68 -4.95 -5.49 -7.83
N ASP A 69 -4.89 -5.93 -6.58
CA ASP A 69 -5.89 -6.81 -5.98
C ASP A 69 -7.27 -6.12 -5.88
N GLU A 70 -7.29 -4.77 -5.83
CA GLU A 70 -8.50 -3.92 -5.88
C GLU A 70 -8.87 -3.44 -7.31
N GLY A 71 -8.19 -3.94 -8.34
CA GLY A 71 -8.44 -3.61 -9.75
C GLY A 71 -8.16 -2.15 -10.13
N LYS A 72 -7.22 -1.50 -9.43
CA LYS A 72 -6.80 -0.12 -9.69
C LYS A 72 -5.53 -0.07 -10.56
N PRO A 73 -5.25 1.05 -11.25
CA PRO A 73 -3.96 1.26 -11.89
C PRO A 73 -2.81 1.02 -10.92
N HIS A 74 -1.80 0.28 -11.36
CA HIS A 74 -0.68 -0.15 -10.54
C HIS A 74 0.59 -0.29 -11.39
N PRO A 75 1.78 -0.13 -10.80
CA PRO A 75 3.02 -0.40 -11.50
C PRO A 75 3.20 -1.91 -11.74
N PRO A 76 4.09 -2.33 -12.65
CA PRO A 76 4.48 -3.72 -12.79
C PRO A 76 5.01 -4.28 -11.46
N LEU A 77 4.57 -5.48 -11.08
CA LEU A 77 5.03 -6.16 -9.87
C LEU A 77 6.33 -6.93 -10.13
N ILE A 78 7.25 -6.87 -9.18
CA ILE A 78 8.45 -7.70 -9.17
C ILE A 78 8.20 -8.86 -8.19
N GLU A 79 7.77 -10.02 -8.70
CA GLU A 79 7.31 -11.17 -7.88
C GLU A 79 8.43 -11.99 -7.22
N ASN A 80 9.71 -11.66 -7.43
CA ASN A 80 10.84 -12.43 -6.88
C ASN A 80 11.22 -12.09 -5.43
N TRP A 81 10.33 -11.49 -4.65
CA TRP A 81 10.66 -11.10 -3.29
C TRP A 81 10.41 -12.26 -2.32
N LYS A 82 11.49 -12.86 -1.82
CA LYS A 82 11.41 -13.82 -0.71
C LYS A 82 10.85 -13.07 0.51
N ASP A 83 9.66 -13.47 0.95
CA ASP A 83 9.15 -13.14 2.28
C ASP A 83 10.22 -13.55 3.30
N ARG A 84 10.91 -12.56 3.86
CA ARG A 84 11.85 -12.73 4.97
C ARG A 84 11.12 -12.53 6.28
#